data_AF-A0A2N9AN67-F1
#
_entry.id   AF-A0A2N9AN67-F1
#
_cell.length_a   1.000
_cell.length_b   1.000
_cell.length_c   1.000
_cell.angle_alpha   90.00
_cell.angle_beta   90.00
_cell.angle_gamma   90.00
#
_symmetry.space_group_name_H-M   'P 1'
#
loop_
_entity.id
_entity.type
_entity.pdbx_description
1 polymer ?
#
loop_
_entity_poly.entity_id
_entity_poly.type
_entity_poly.pdbx_seq_one_letter_code
_entity_poly.pdbx_strand_id
1 'polypeptide(L)'
;MLHIISPEDRRAAERDRRIARARAEARPSAQALVAEAGRAGNGGPPMLASAAEIRAIGELLYGRRWTTELAEALGEDPRQVRRWLSGEAAVPDRAVRWSREAARRRAREILALVGDEA
;
A
#
# COMPACT_ATOMS: atom_id res chain seq x y z
N MET A 1 -19.48 36.74 -12.59
CA MET A 1 -20.37 36.35 -11.48
C MET A 1 -19.54 35.48 -10.53
N LEU A 2 -19.11 36.01 -9.39
CA LEU A 2 -18.25 35.29 -8.42
C LEU A 2 -19.12 34.33 -7.60
N HIS A 3 -18.95 33.02 -7.79
CA HIS A 3 -19.59 32.01 -6.93
C HIS A 3 -18.93 32.03 -5.55
N ILE A 4 -19.57 32.69 -4.59
CA ILE A 4 -19.18 32.63 -3.18
C ILE A 4 -19.67 31.29 -2.64
N ILE A 5 -18.75 30.35 -2.42
CA ILE A 5 -19.04 29.05 -1.79
C ILE A 5 -19.60 29.31 -0.39
N SER A 6 -20.77 28.72 -0.08
CA SER A 6 -21.46 28.90 1.20
C SER A 6 -20.56 28.42 2.37
N PRO A 7 -20.60 29.09 3.54
CA PRO A 7 -19.93 28.61 4.75
C PRO A 7 -20.30 27.17 5.14
N GLU A 8 -21.45 26.67 4.72
CA GLU A 8 -21.89 25.28 4.94
C GLU A 8 -21.17 24.29 4.01
N ASP A 9 -21.04 24.62 2.73
CA ASP A 9 -20.30 23.81 1.75
C ASP A 9 -18.84 23.65 2.14
N ARG A 10 -18.24 24.72 2.70
CA ARG A 10 -16.86 24.69 3.20
C ARG A 10 -16.69 23.73 4.39
N ARG A 11 -17.63 23.75 5.34
CA ARG A 11 -17.63 22.87 6.53
C ARG A 11 -17.89 21.41 6.15
N ALA A 12 -18.77 21.15 5.19
CA ALA A 12 -19.01 19.81 4.67
C ALA A 12 -17.75 19.25 3.97
N ALA A 13 -17.13 20.03 3.08
CA ALA A 13 -15.90 19.63 2.41
C ALA A 13 -14.74 19.38 3.39
N GLU A 14 -14.63 20.17 4.46
CA GLU A 14 -13.61 19.99 5.48
C GLU A 14 -13.84 18.74 6.35
N ARG A 15 -15.10 18.45 6.69
CA ARG A 15 -15.50 17.20 7.36
C ARG A 15 -15.15 15.98 6.51
N ASP A 16 -15.47 16.03 5.23
CA ASP A 16 -15.21 14.93 4.30
C ASP A 16 -13.70 14.70 4.12
N ARG A 17 -12.91 15.78 4.04
CA ARG A 17 -11.43 15.70 4.06
C ARG A 17 -10.91 15.07 5.35
N ARG A 18 -11.46 15.44 6.51
CA ARG A 18 -11.07 14.86 7.80
C ARG A 18 -11.39 13.37 7.88
N ILE A 19 -12.56 12.95 7.40
CA ILE A 19 -12.96 11.53 7.35
C ILE A 19 -12.06 10.75 6.39
N ALA A 20 -11.80 11.29 5.21
CA ALA A 20 -10.89 10.67 4.24
C ALA A 20 -9.47 10.53 4.80
N ARG A 21 -8.97 11.56 5.47
CA ARG A 21 -7.67 11.55 6.16
C ARG A 21 -7.62 10.53 7.28
N ALA A 22 -8.64 10.50 8.15
CA ALA A 22 -8.73 9.52 9.23
C ALA A 22 -8.79 8.08 8.69
N ARG A 23 -9.51 7.83 7.59
CA ARG A 23 -9.51 6.52 6.92
C ARG A 23 -8.17 6.17 6.30
N ALA A 24 -7.45 7.14 5.74
CA ALA A 24 -6.10 6.93 5.21
C ALA A 24 -5.09 6.64 6.32
N GLU A 25 -5.16 7.36 7.45
CA GLU A 25 -4.33 7.16 8.65
C GLU A 25 -4.66 5.83 9.36
N ALA A 26 -5.91 5.39 9.32
CA ALA A 26 -6.33 4.09 9.86
C ALA A 26 -5.85 2.89 9.03
N ARG A 27 -5.37 3.09 7.79
CA ARG A 27 -4.83 1.99 6.98
C ARG A 27 -3.42 1.64 7.48
N PRO A 28 -3.22 0.47 8.12
CA PRO A 28 -1.95 0.12 8.75
C PRO A 28 -0.80 0.19 7.74
N SER A 29 0.36 0.68 8.17
CA SER A 29 1.57 0.68 7.34
C SER A 29 2.08 -0.74 7.13
N ALA A 30 2.89 -0.95 6.09
CA ALA A 30 3.54 -2.24 5.89
C ALA A 30 4.33 -2.71 7.12
N GLN A 31 5.04 -1.79 7.79
CA GLN A 31 5.78 -2.08 9.02
C GLN A 31 4.86 -2.55 10.16
N ALA A 32 3.70 -1.90 10.34
CA ALA A 32 2.72 -2.32 11.35
C ALA A 32 2.15 -3.72 11.05
N LEU A 33 1.88 -4.02 9.78
CA LEU A 33 1.41 -5.35 9.35
C LEU A 33 2.46 -6.45 9.61
N VAL A 34 3.74 -6.16 9.33
CA VAL A 34 4.84 -7.09 9.62
C VAL A 34 5.00 -7.31 11.13
N ALA A 35 4.95 -6.23 11.92
CA ALA A 35 5.07 -6.32 13.38
C ALA A 35 3.91 -7.11 14.02
N GLU A 36 2.70 -7.02 13.46
CA GLU A 36 1.56 -7.84 13.90
C GLU A 36 1.73 -9.31 13.50
N ALA A 37 2.17 -9.58 12.27
CA ALA A 37 2.44 -10.94 11.81
C ALA A 37 3.53 -11.63 12.65
N GLY A 38 4.57 -10.91 13.06
CA GLY A 38 5.61 -11.44 13.95
C GLY A 38 5.12 -11.75 15.37
N ARG A 39 4.04 -11.09 15.84
CA ARG A 39 3.42 -11.38 17.15
C ARG A 39 2.53 -12.62 17.11
N ALA A 40 1.90 -12.90 15.97
CA ALA A 40 1.19 -14.16 15.77
C ALA A 40 2.23 -15.29 15.65
N GLY A 41 2.49 -15.99 16.76
CA GLY A 41 3.60 -16.96 16.94
C GLY A 41 3.67 -18.18 16.00
N ASN A 42 2.94 -18.17 14.88
CA ASN A 42 2.95 -19.21 13.86
C ASN A 42 3.74 -18.83 12.59
N GLY A 43 4.33 -17.62 12.52
CA GLY A 43 5.22 -17.19 11.42
C GLY A 43 4.57 -17.16 10.02
N GLY A 44 3.27 -17.42 9.92
CA GLY A 44 2.53 -17.44 8.67
C GLY A 44 2.30 -16.03 8.13
N PRO A 45 2.25 -15.86 6.80
CA PRO A 45 1.95 -14.56 6.22
C PRO A 45 0.55 -14.09 6.63
N PRO A 46 0.36 -12.78 6.86
CA PRO A 46 -0.96 -12.24 7.15
C PRO A 46 -1.90 -12.47 5.96
N MET A 47 -3.15 -12.83 6.23
CA MET A 47 -4.19 -12.93 5.20
C MET A 47 -4.69 -11.54 4.84
N LEU A 48 -4.12 -10.95 3.79
CA LEU A 48 -4.45 -9.62 3.31
C LEU A 48 -5.30 -9.67 2.04
N ALA A 49 -6.17 -8.67 1.87
CA ALA A 49 -6.78 -8.41 0.57
C ALA A 49 -5.70 -7.96 -0.43
N SER A 50 -5.85 -8.31 -1.72
CA SER A 50 -4.82 -8.07 -2.75
C SER A 50 -4.34 -6.62 -2.81
N ALA A 51 -5.22 -5.64 -2.64
CA ALA A 51 -4.84 -4.22 -2.64
C ALA A 51 -4.01 -3.83 -1.42
N ALA A 52 -4.33 -4.38 -0.24
CA ALA A 52 -3.54 -4.17 0.98
C ALA A 52 -2.18 -4.85 0.89
N GLU A 53 -2.13 -6.04 0.28
CA GLU A 53 -0.88 -6.76 0.04
C GLU A 53 0.04 -6.00 -0.94
N ILE A 54 -0.50 -5.55 -2.08
CA ILE A 54 0.24 -4.72 -3.06
C ILE A 54 0.81 -3.46 -2.40
N ARG A 55 0.02 -2.79 -1.56
CA ARG A 55 0.50 -1.62 -0.80
C ARG A 55 1.65 -2.00 0.12
N ALA A 56 1.48 -3.04 0.93
CA ALA A 56 2.47 -3.43 1.91
C ALA A 56 3.81 -3.81 1.24
N ILE A 57 3.74 -4.60 0.17
CA ILE A 57 4.92 -4.99 -0.61
C ILE A 57 5.56 -3.76 -1.26
N GLY A 58 4.78 -2.88 -1.87
CA GLY A 58 5.28 -1.66 -2.50
C GLY A 58 6.03 -0.78 -1.51
N GLU A 59 5.42 -0.49 -0.36
CA GLU A 59 6.02 0.31 0.72
C GLU A 59 7.35 -0.28 1.19
N LEU A 60 7.45 -1.61 1.34
CA LEU A 60 8.69 -2.29 1.75
C LEU A 60 9.77 -2.28 0.66
N LEU A 61 9.40 -2.43 -0.62
CA LEU A 61 10.36 -2.50 -1.72
C LEU A 61 10.95 -1.15 -2.11
N TYR A 62 10.14 -0.09 -2.01
CA TYR A 62 10.42 1.21 -2.66
C TYR A 62 10.25 2.42 -1.72
N GLY A 63 9.78 2.21 -0.48
CA GLY A 63 9.63 3.29 0.50
C GLY A 63 8.57 4.32 0.11
N ARG A 64 8.88 5.61 0.31
CA ARG A 64 7.87 6.70 0.22
C ARG A 64 7.24 6.88 -1.16
N ARG A 65 7.98 6.59 -2.24
CA ARG A 65 7.52 6.78 -3.63
C ARG A 65 7.00 5.50 -4.29
N TRP A 66 6.63 4.51 -3.48
CA TRP A 66 6.37 3.16 -3.95
C TRP A 66 5.33 3.03 -5.06
N THR A 67 4.28 3.87 -5.09
CA THR A 67 3.21 3.72 -6.08
C THR A 67 3.73 3.88 -7.51
N THR A 68 4.62 4.84 -7.74
CA THR A 68 5.20 5.07 -9.08
C THR A 68 6.18 3.95 -9.43
N GLU A 69 7.11 3.65 -8.54
CA GLU A 69 8.15 2.61 -8.75
C GLU A 69 7.54 1.22 -8.98
N LEU A 70 6.51 0.87 -8.22
CA LEU A 70 5.82 -0.40 -8.39
C LEU A 70 5.03 -0.45 -9.69
N ALA A 71 4.39 0.65 -10.08
CA ALA A 71 3.65 0.72 -11.35
C ALA A 71 4.60 0.51 -12.54
N GLU A 72 5.73 1.21 -12.55
CA GLU A 72 6.76 1.05 -13.58
C GLU A 72 7.28 -0.40 -13.63
N ALA A 73 7.56 -1.01 -12.47
CA ALA A 73 8.05 -2.38 -12.42
C ALA A 73 7.01 -3.43 -12.87
N LEU A 74 5.71 -3.13 -12.72
CA LEU A 74 4.60 -3.95 -13.21
C LEU A 74 4.24 -3.69 -14.68
N GLY A 75 4.77 -2.62 -15.29
CA GLY A 75 4.34 -2.15 -16.61
C GLY A 75 2.93 -1.54 -16.61
N GLU A 76 2.53 -0.93 -15.50
CA GLU A 76 1.21 -0.35 -15.27
C GLU A 76 1.29 1.17 -15.10
N ASP A 77 0.16 1.87 -15.28
CA ASP A 77 0.07 3.30 -14.98
C ASP A 77 -0.05 3.53 -13.45
N PRO A 78 0.67 4.51 -12.84
CA PRO A 78 0.53 4.80 -11.41
C PRO A 78 -0.90 5.12 -10.95
N ARG A 79 -1.74 5.68 -11.84
CA ARG A 79 -3.18 5.87 -11.60
C ARG A 79 -3.91 4.54 -11.50
N GLN A 80 -3.54 3.54 -12.29
CA GLN A 80 -4.15 2.21 -12.21
C GLN A 80 -3.87 1.57 -10.85
N VAL A 81 -2.64 1.69 -10.34
CA VAL A 81 -2.31 1.27 -8.97
C VAL A 81 -3.16 2.04 -7.95
N ARG A 82 -3.34 3.35 -8.09
CA ARG A 82 -4.23 4.12 -7.20
C ARG A 82 -5.69 3.65 -7.24
N ARG A 83 -6.22 3.28 -8.42
CA ARG A 83 -7.57 2.74 -8.58
C ARG A 83 -7.74 1.39 -7.87
N TRP A 84 -6.71 0.56 -7.87
CA TRP A 84 -6.70 -0.66 -7.06
C TRP A 84 -6.81 -0.36 -5.56
N LEU A 85 -6.06 0.63 -5.07
CA LEU A 85 -6.05 1.02 -3.66
C LEU A 85 -7.31 1.75 -3.19
N SER A 86 -8.07 2.36 -4.11
CA SER A 86 -9.38 2.95 -3.82
C SER A 86 -10.52 1.94 -3.98
N GLY A 87 -10.26 0.77 -4.58
CA GLY A 87 -11.28 -0.23 -4.89
C GLY A 87 -12.07 0.06 -6.18
N GLU A 88 -11.69 1.09 -6.94
CA GLU A 88 -12.26 1.42 -8.25
C GLU A 88 -11.90 0.40 -9.35
N ALA A 89 -10.90 -0.45 -9.10
CA ALA A 89 -10.54 -1.56 -9.96
C ALA A 89 -10.05 -2.75 -9.13
N ALA A 90 -10.33 -3.96 -9.58
CA ALA A 90 -9.76 -5.17 -8.98
C ALA A 90 -8.27 -5.28 -9.28
N VAL A 91 -7.51 -5.82 -8.32
CA VAL A 91 -6.09 -6.14 -8.53
C VAL A 91 -5.97 -7.40 -9.37
N PRO A 92 -5.27 -7.38 -10.52
CA PRO A 92 -5.02 -8.59 -11.29
C PRO A 92 -4.11 -9.57 -10.53
N ASP A 93 -4.40 -10.87 -10.61
CA ASP A 93 -3.58 -11.91 -9.97
C ASP A 93 -2.11 -11.86 -10.42
N ARG A 94 -1.84 -11.49 -11.68
CA ARG A 94 -0.48 -11.30 -12.20
C ARG A 94 0.32 -10.28 -11.39
N ALA A 95 -0.33 -9.21 -10.93
CA ALA A 95 0.33 -8.14 -10.20
C ALA A 95 0.69 -8.62 -8.80
N VAL A 96 -0.23 -9.31 -8.11
CA VAL A 96 0.03 -9.91 -6.79
C VAL A 96 1.15 -10.93 -6.87
N ARG A 97 1.10 -11.84 -7.85
CA ARG A 97 2.13 -12.87 -8.04
C ARG A 97 3.51 -12.23 -8.28
N TRP A 98 3.60 -11.29 -9.21
CA TRP A 98 4.85 -10.59 -9.50
C TRP A 98 5.39 -9.86 -8.26
N SER A 99 4.53 -9.14 -7.52
CA SER A 99 4.94 -8.41 -6.32
C SER A 99 5.49 -9.35 -5.25
N ARG A 100 4.86 -10.52 -5.04
CA ARG A 100 5.36 -11.55 -4.12
C ARG A 100 6.74 -12.07 -4.55
N GLU A 101 6.93 -12.35 -5.84
CA GLU A 101 8.22 -12.81 -6.37
C GLU A 101 9.31 -11.76 -6.22
N ALA A 102 9.00 -10.50 -6.53
CA ALA A 102 9.91 -9.36 -6.34
C ALA A 102 10.29 -9.19 -4.87
N ALA A 103 9.33 -9.27 -3.94
CA ALA A 103 9.58 -9.21 -2.50
C ALA A 103 10.51 -10.33 -2.02
N ARG A 104 10.24 -11.59 -2.41
CA ARG A 104 11.09 -12.74 -2.04
C ARG A 104 12.50 -12.62 -2.63
N ARG A 105 12.62 -12.13 -3.87
CA ARG A 105 13.93 -11.88 -4.48
C ARG A 105 14.69 -10.82 -3.66
N ARG A 106 14.07 -9.69 -3.36
CA ARG A 106 14.70 -8.62 -2.56
C ARG A 106 15.08 -9.10 -1.16
N ALA A 107 14.22 -9.87 -0.50
CA ALA A 107 14.53 -10.44 0.81
C ALA A 107 15.78 -11.34 0.75
N ARG A 108 15.88 -12.22 -0.26
CA ARG A 108 17.08 -13.05 -0.47
C ARG A 108 18.33 -12.22 -0.76
N GLU A 109 18.22 -11.18 -1.58
CA GLU A 109 19.34 -10.26 -1.86
C GLU A 109 19.83 -9.56 -0.59
N ILE A 110 18.91 -9.07 0.25
CA ILE A 110 19.23 -8.42 1.51
C ILE A 110 19.87 -9.41 2.48
N LEU A 111 19.28 -10.60 2.68
CA LEU A 111 19.83 -11.62 3.57
C LEU A 111 21.21 -12.10 3.12
N ALA A 112 21.44 -12.26 1.81
CA ALA A 112 22.76 -12.60 1.28
C ALA A 112 23.79 -11.50 1.53
N LEU A 113 23.38 -10.23 1.61
CA LEU A 113 24.27 -9.09 1.88
C LEU A 113 24.59 -8.93 3.37
N VAL A 114 23.59 -9.08 4.24
CA VAL A 114 23.74 -8.82 5.69
C VAL A 114 24.15 -10.06 6.49
N GLY A 115 24.01 -11.26 5.91
CA GLY A 115 24.16 -12.54 6.60
C GLY A 115 22.88 -12.94 7.35
N ASP A 116 22.75 -14.22 7.69
CA ASP A 116 21.80 -14.68 8.70
C ASP A 116 22.47 -14.47 10.07
N GLU A 117 22.10 -13.42 10.80
CA GLU A 117 22.31 -13.44 12.25
C GLU A 117 21.31 -14.44 12.84
N ALA A 118 21.84 -15.61 13.21
CA ALA A 118 21.14 -16.68 13.92
C ALA A 118 20.77 -16.28 15.35
#